data_AF-A0AAW2IKJ8-F1
#
_entry.id   AF-A0AAW2IKJ8-F1
#
_cell.length_a   1.000
_cell.length_b   1.000
_cell.length_c   1.000
_cell.angle_alpha   90.00
_cell.angle_beta   90.00
_cell.angle_gamma   90.00
#
_symmetry.space_group_name_H-M   'P 1'
#
loop_
_entity.id
_entity.type
_entity.pdbx_description
1 polymer ?
#
loop_
_entity_poly.entity_id
_entity_poly.type
_entity_poly.pdbx_seq_one_letter_code
_entity_poly.pdbx_strand_id
1 'polypeptide(L)'
;MASAVCELTWLTYLLADLGISVQLPIPFFRDSKAAIHITENLVFHEHTKHLDMDCHIVRDKFKYGVIQPTFISSKLQLVNIFTKPLAASSFLVLHSKLNLVSATPSSTCGGDDEPELIGDDELDFTTELEGRRR
;
A
#
# COMPACT_ATOMS: atom_id res chain seq x y z
N MET A 1 -8.36 2.30 -9.82
CA MET A 1 -7.20 3.08 -10.31
C MET A 1 -7.58 4.52 -10.55
N ALA A 2 -8.74 4.78 -11.16
CA ALA A 2 -9.26 6.12 -11.37
C ALA A 2 -9.34 6.97 -10.10
N SER A 3 -9.92 6.47 -9.00
CA SER A 3 -9.99 7.22 -7.72
C SER A 3 -8.63 7.73 -7.26
N ALA A 4 -7.63 6.84 -7.18
CA ALA A 4 -6.27 7.23 -6.77
C ALA A 4 -5.64 8.28 -7.70
N VAL A 5 -5.93 8.23 -9.01
CA VAL A 5 -5.46 9.23 -9.97
C VAL A 5 -6.23 10.55 -9.85
N CYS A 6 -7.54 10.50 -9.57
CA CYS A 6 -8.35 11.68 -9.28
C CYS A 6 -7.88 12.37 -8.00
N GLU A 7 -7.67 11.61 -6.93
CA GLU A 7 -7.14 12.09 -5.65
C GLU A 7 -5.74 12.68 -5.85
N LEU A 8 -4.87 12.00 -6.60
CA LEU A 8 -3.54 12.52 -6.91
C LEU A 8 -3.60 13.83 -7.69
N THR A 9 -4.47 13.91 -8.71
CA THR A 9 -4.69 15.14 -9.48
C THR A 9 -5.21 16.26 -8.56
N TRP A 10 -6.17 15.94 -7.68
CA TRP A 10 -6.70 16.89 -6.72
C TRP A 10 -5.62 17.40 -5.77
N LEU A 11 -4.76 16.51 -5.25
CA LEU A 11 -3.61 16.89 -4.42
C LEU A 11 -2.62 17.79 -5.18
N THR A 12 -2.39 17.56 -6.48
CA THR A 12 -1.53 18.45 -7.27
C THR A 12 -2.09 19.86 -7.37
N TYR A 13 -3.40 20.01 -7.53
CA TYR A 13 -4.04 21.32 -7.55
C TYR A 13 -4.01 21.97 -6.16
N LEU A 14 -4.30 21.21 -5.11
CA LEU A 14 -4.24 21.72 -3.75
C LEU A 14 -2.83 22.21 -3.38
N LEU A 15 -1.79 21.47 -3.74
CA LEU A 15 -0.41 21.87 -3.49
C LEU A 15 -0.04 23.12 -4.30
N ALA A 16 -0.50 23.23 -5.54
CA ALA A 16 -0.31 24.43 -6.36
C ALA A 16 -0.98 25.67 -5.75
N ASP A 17 -2.20 25.53 -5.22
CA ASP A 17 -2.92 26.61 -4.53
C ASP A 17 -2.20 27.07 -3.26
N LEU A 18 -1.49 26.16 -2.59
CA LEU A 18 -0.63 26.47 -1.43
C LEU A 18 0.74 27.04 -1.84
N GLY A 19 1.00 27.24 -3.14
CA GLY A 19 2.27 27.75 -3.67
C GLY A 19 3.40 26.71 -3.73
N ILE A 20 3.09 25.42 -3.59
CA ILE A 20 4.05 24.32 -3.65
C ILE A 20 4.07 23.75 -5.06
N SER A 21 5.21 23.87 -5.75
CA SER A 21 5.39 23.28 -7.08
C SER A 21 5.59 21.77 -6.99
N VAL A 22 4.81 21.02 -7.77
CA VAL A 22 4.91 19.57 -7.89
C VAL A 22 5.60 19.22 -9.22
N GLN A 23 6.60 18.35 -9.16
CA GLN A 23 7.29 17.85 -10.35
C GLN A 23 6.41 16.82 -11.07
N LEU A 24 6.15 17.06 -12.36
CA LEU A 24 5.38 16.16 -13.22
C LEU A 24 6.32 15.52 -14.26
N PRO A 25 6.09 14.25 -14.66
CA PRO A 25 5.01 13.37 -14.22
C PRO A 25 5.27 12.73 -12.85
N ILE A 26 4.22 12.52 -12.06
CA ILE A 26 4.33 11.86 -10.75
C ILE A 26 4.46 10.35 -10.95
N PRO A 27 5.47 9.68 -10.36
CA PRO A 27 5.60 8.23 -10.41
C PRO A 27 4.40 7.54 -9.74
N PHE A 28 3.65 6.76 -10.50
CA PHE A 28 2.49 6.01 -10.02
C PHE A 28 2.82 4.51 -9.98
N PHE A 29 3.17 4.00 -8.80
CA PHE A 29 3.66 2.62 -8.65
C PHE A 29 2.55 1.58 -8.75
N ARG A 30 2.80 0.52 -9.53
CA ARG A 30 1.85 -0.59 -9.74
C ARG A 30 2.56 -1.94 -9.78
N ASP A 31 1.99 -2.95 -9.14
CA ASP A 31 2.50 -4.32 -9.10
C ASP A 31 2.06 -5.23 -10.25
N SER A 32 1.23 -4.73 -11.15
CA SER A 32 0.75 -5.47 -12.32
C SER A 32 1.20 -4.82 -13.61
N LYS A 33 2.05 -5.54 -14.36
CA LYS A 33 2.45 -5.14 -15.72
C LYS A 33 1.25 -5.04 -16.66
N ALA A 34 0.23 -5.88 -16.46
CA ALA A 34 -1.00 -5.79 -17.23
C ALA A 34 -1.75 -4.48 -16.96
N ALA A 35 -1.82 -4.02 -15.70
CA ALA A 35 -2.44 -2.75 -15.35
C ALA A 35 -1.69 -1.54 -15.95
N ILE A 36 -0.35 -1.60 -16.01
CA ILE A 36 0.47 -0.60 -16.69
C ILE A 36 0.16 -0.61 -18.19
N HIS A 37 0.17 -1.78 -18.81
CA HIS A 37 -0.11 -1.91 -20.24
C HIS A 37 -1.53 -1.45 -20.62
N ILE A 38 -2.53 -1.70 -19.77
CA ILE A 38 -3.91 -1.19 -19.96
C ILE A 38 -3.96 0.35 -19.88
N THR A 39 -3.10 0.95 -19.07
CA THR A 39 -2.98 2.41 -18.96
C THR A 39 -2.31 3.00 -20.21
N GLU A 40 -1.30 2.31 -20.75
CA GLU A 40 -0.48 2.77 -21.88
C GLU A 40 -1.10 2.48 -23.27
N ASN A 41 -1.79 1.35 -23.46
CA ASN A 41 -2.24 0.90 -24.78
C ASN A 41 -3.78 0.88 -24.95
N LEU A 42 -4.23 1.30 -26.14
CA LEU A 42 -5.64 1.48 -26.54
C LEU A 42 -6.30 0.24 -27.18
N VAL A 43 -5.55 -0.83 -27.49
CA VAL A 43 -6.00 -1.89 -28.41
C VAL A 43 -6.81 -3.01 -27.72
N PHE A 44 -7.71 -2.66 -26.80
CA PHE A 44 -8.73 -3.59 -26.30
C PHE A 44 -10.10 -2.92 -26.37
N HIS A 45 -10.56 -2.68 -27.60
CA HIS A 45 -11.78 -1.95 -27.90
C HIS A 45 -13.07 -2.80 -27.95
N GLU A 46 -13.07 -4.09 -27.55
CA GLU A 46 -14.23 -4.93 -27.86
C GLU A 46 -14.92 -5.71 -26.73
N HIS A 47 -14.42 -5.76 -25.48
CA HIS A 47 -15.06 -6.64 -24.47
C HIS A 47 -15.26 -6.13 -23.04
N THR A 48 -15.02 -4.86 -22.71
CA THR A 48 -15.27 -4.35 -21.33
C THR A 48 -15.96 -2.98 -21.30
N LYS A 49 -17.19 -2.92 -21.85
CA LYS A 49 -18.03 -1.72 -21.89
C LYS A 49 -18.35 -1.08 -20.51
N HIS A 50 -18.02 -1.74 -19.41
CA HIS A 50 -18.19 -1.25 -18.02
C HIS A 50 -16.89 -0.82 -17.32
N LEU A 51 -15.71 -1.01 -17.92
CA LEU A 51 -14.42 -0.59 -17.36
C LEU A 51 -13.88 0.72 -17.96
N ASP A 52 -14.66 1.31 -18.88
CA ASP A 52 -14.19 2.28 -19.86
C ASP A 52 -13.92 3.66 -19.24
N MET A 53 -14.79 4.13 -18.33
CA MET A 53 -14.67 5.46 -17.74
C MET A 53 -13.45 5.59 -16.83
N ASP A 54 -13.21 4.59 -15.98
CA ASP A 54 -12.05 4.56 -15.08
C ASP A 54 -10.74 4.48 -15.85
N CYS A 55 -10.72 3.69 -16.93
CA CYS A 55 -9.55 3.58 -17.80
C CYS A 55 -9.30 4.90 -18.55
N HIS A 56 -10.36 5.56 -19.02
CA HIS A 56 -10.28 6.83 -19.74
C HIS A 56 -9.64 7.92 -18.87
N ILE A 57 -10.11 8.09 -17.63
CA ILE A 57 -9.56 9.08 -16.70
C ILE A 57 -8.06 8.86 -16.47
N VAL A 58 -7.66 7.63 -16.17
CA VAL A 58 -6.26 7.30 -15.90
C VAL A 58 -5.39 7.53 -17.14
N ARG A 59 -5.90 7.14 -18.31
CA ARG A 59 -5.22 7.31 -19.59
C ARG A 59 -5.05 8.78 -19.97
N ASP A 60 -6.08 9.59 -19.76
CA ASP A 60 -6.01 11.02 -20.03
C ASP A 60 -4.94 11.66 -19.16
N LYS A 61 -4.93 11.36 -17.86
CA LYS A 61 -3.88 11.88 -16.96
C LYS A 61 -2.47 11.39 -17.31
N PHE A 62 -2.33 10.17 -17.82
CA PHE A 62 -1.06 9.69 -18.37
C PHE A 62 -0.66 10.47 -19.63
N LYS A 63 -1.57 10.67 -20.59
CA LYS A 63 -1.33 11.43 -21.83
C LYS A 63 -1.01 12.90 -21.58
N TYR A 64 -1.67 13.53 -20.60
CA TYR A 64 -1.37 14.89 -20.16
C TYR A 64 -0.06 15.00 -19.36
N GLY A 65 0.64 13.88 -19.11
CA GLY A 65 1.91 13.88 -18.38
C GLY A 65 1.76 14.15 -16.88
N VAL A 66 0.58 13.94 -16.30
CA VAL A 66 0.36 14.13 -14.86
C VAL A 66 0.94 12.95 -14.07
N ILE A 67 0.77 11.74 -14.60
CA ILE A 67 1.22 10.50 -13.97
C ILE A 67 2.13 9.70 -14.89
N GLN A 68 3.10 8.99 -14.32
CA GLN A 68 3.92 8.00 -15.02
C GLN A 68 3.79 6.65 -14.29
N PRO A 69 2.99 5.71 -14.82
CA PRO A 69 2.92 4.35 -14.29
C PRO A 69 4.31 3.73 -14.26
N THR A 70 4.70 3.18 -13.12
CA THR A 70 6.00 2.51 -12.94
C THR A 70 5.79 1.16 -12.28
N PHE A 71 6.42 0.13 -12.82
CA PHE A 71 6.34 -1.20 -12.24
C PHE A 71 7.12 -1.28 -10.92
N ILE A 72 6.47 -1.80 -9.89
CA ILE A 72 7.11 -2.16 -8.62
C ILE A 72 6.81 -3.63 -8.31
N SER A 73 7.76 -4.36 -7.73
CA SER A 73 7.48 -5.72 -7.26
C SER A 73 6.41 -5.70 -6.16
N SER A 74 5.47 -6.66 -6.16
CA SER A 74 4.47 -6.78 -5.10
C SER A 74 5.08 -6.88 -3.70
N LYS A 75 6.31 -7.42 -3.58
CA LYS A 75 7.06 -7.51 -2.31
C LYS A 75 7.52 -6.15 -1.78
N LEU A 76 7.52 -5.12 -2.62
CA LEU A 76 7.99 -3.77 -2.32
C LEU A 76 6.85 -2.74 -2.32
N GLN A 77 5.65 -3.11 -2.75
CA GLN A 77 4.49 -2.22 -2.77
C GLN A 77 3.91 -2.10 -1.36
N LEU A 78 4.25 -1.00 -0.67
CA LEU A 78 3.80 -0.73 0.71
C LEU A 78 2.29 -0.79 0.88
N VAL A 79 1.52 -0.35 -0.12
CA VAL A 79 0.05 -0.38 -0.11
C VAL A 79 -0.52 -1.79 0.10
N ASN A 80 0.25 -2.84 -0.22
CA ASN A 80 -0.19 -4.22 0.01
C ASN A 80 -0.41 -4.54 1.49
N ILE A 81 0.26 -3.84 2.41
CA ILE A 81 0.03 -4.01 3.85
C ILE A 81 -1.37 -3.59 4.28
N PHE A 82 -1.97 -2.62 3.57
CA PHE A 82 -3.29 -2.07 3.88
C PHE A 82 -4.43 -2.71 3.08
N THR A 83 -4.11 -3.47 2.03
CA THR A 83 -5.11 -3.91 1.03
C THR A 83 -5.17 -5.42 0.83
N LYS A 84 -4.17 -6.17 1.31
CA LYS A 84 -4.09 -7.62 1.09
C LYS A 84 -3.77 -8.37 2.39
N PRO A 85 -4.34 -9.56 2.62
CA PRO A 85 -3.83 -10.47 3.63
C PRO A 85 -2.47 -11.01 3.16
N LEU A 86 -1.40 -10.66 3.89
CA LEU A 86 -0.02 -11.05 3.56
C LEU A 86 0.46 -12.17 4.48
N ALA A 87 1.31 -13.05 3.96
CA ALA A 87 2.06 -13.98 4.79
C ALA A 87 3.00 -13.22 5.75
N ALA A 88 3.21 -13.76 6.95
CA ALA A 88 3.97 -13.11 8.02
C ALA A 88 5.34 -12.57 7.55
N SER A 89 6.08 -13.36 6.76
CA SER A 89 7.38 -12.96 6.22
C SER A 89 7.30 -11.72 5.31
N SER A 90 6.27 -11.62 4.47
CA SER A 90 6.07 -10.46 3.58
C SER A 90 5.57 -9.24 4.35
N PHE A 91 4.72 -9.46 5.36
CA PHE A 91 4.26 -8.41 6.25
C PHE A 91 5.41 -7.76 7.01
N LEU A 92 6.31 -8.56 7.62
CA LEU A 92 7.47 -8.02 8.37
C LEU A 92 8.41 -7.20 7.48
N VAL A 93 8.63 -7.62 6.23
CA VAL A 93 9.46 -6.88 5.27
C VAL A 93 8.83 -5.54 4.86
N LEU A 94 7.51 -5.47 4.73
CA LEU A 94 6.83 -4.20 4.43
C LEU A 94 6.70 -3.33 5.69
N HIS A 95 6.45 -3.93 6.85
CA HIS A 95 6.36 -3.26 8.14
C HIS A 95 7.66 -2.53 8.49
N SER A 96 8.82 -3.16 8.29
CA SER A 96 10.12 -2.52 8.55
C SER A 96 10.38 -1.31 7.64
N LYS A 97 9.69 -1.20 6.50
CA LYS A 97 9.82 -0.07 5.57
C LYS A 97 8.87 1.09 5.85
N LEU A 98 7.89 0.91 6.74
CA LEU A 98 6.95 1.97 7.12
C LEU A 98 7.58 3.00 8.09
N ASN A 99 8.79 2.75 8.60
CA ASN A 99 9.47 3.61 9.59
C ASN A 99 8.54 4.01 10.75
N LEU A 100 7.79 3.05 11.29
CA LEU A 100 6.90 3.28 12.42
C LEU A 100 7.73 3.54 13.67
N VAL A 101 7.43 4.63 14.37
CA VAL A 101 7.95 4.90 15.71
C VAL A 101 7.07 4.17 16.70
N SER A 102 7.65 3.36 17.60
CA SER A 102 6.89 2.78 18.70
C SER A 102 6.35 3.92 19.54
N ALA A 103 5.04 4.10 19.56
CA ALA A 103 4.41 4.98 20.52
C ALA A 103 4.76 4.42 21.90
N THR A 104 5.71 5.06 22.59
CA THR A 104 5.80 4.85 24.03
C THR A 104 4.46 5.29 24.60
N PRO A 105 3.83 4.50 25.48
CA PRO A 105 2.64 4.98 26.16
C PRO A 105 3.04 6.28 26.86
N SER A 106 2.53 7.39 26.35
CA SER A 106 2.75 8.68 26.98
C SER A 106 2.07 8.59 28.34
N SER A 107 2.85 8.71 29.41
CA SER A 107 2.41 8.68 30.81
C SER A 107 1.59 9.94 31.18
N THR A 108 0.67 10.36 30.31
CA THR A 108 -0.16 11.55 30.51
C THR A 108 -1.64 11.21 30.40
N CYS A 109 -2.07 10.26 31.22
CA CYS A 109 -3.27 10.37 32.04
C CYS A 109 -3.17 9.28 33.13
N GLY A 110 -3.39 9.69 34.39
CA GLY A 110 -2.97 8.98 35.59
C GLY A 110 -3.52 7.57 35.77
N GLY A 111 -2.70 6.77 36.44
CA GLY A 111 -2.97 5.43 36.93
C GLY A 111 -1.76 5.01 37.75
N ASP A 112 -1.82 5.27 39.05
CA ASP A 112 -0.85 4.77 40.02
C ASP A 112 -1.13 3.27 40.19
N ASP A 113 -0.59 2.43 39.32
CA ASP A 113 -0.58 0.97 39.52
C ASP A 113 0.87 0.49 39.55
N GLU A 114 1.31 0.24 40.78
CA GLU A 114 2.54 -0.46 41.18
C GLU A 114 2.82 -1.71 40.30
N PRO A 115 4.08 -1.98 39.92
CA PRO A 115 4.42 -3.18 39.18
C PRO A 115 4.48 -4.40 40.13
N GLU A 116 3.42 -5.20 40.17
CA GLU A 116 3.54 -6.58 40.64
C GLU A 116 4.32 -7.41 39.60
N LEU A 117 5.55 -7.76 40.00
CA LEU A 117 6.40 -8.74 39.34
C LEU A 117 5.70 -10.11 39.33
N ILE A 118 5.37 -10.59 38.13
CA ILE A 118 5.11 -12.01 37.84
C ILE A 118 5.96 -12.28 36.60
N GLY A 119 7.10 -12.95 36.72
CA GLY A 119 7.17 -14.36 37.09
C GLY A 119 7.39 -15.11 35.79
N ASP A 120 8.66 -15.37 35.49
CA ASP A 120 9.15 -15.97 34.27
C ASP A 120 8.62 -17.41 34.18
N ASP A 121 7.75 -17.69 33.21
CA ASP A 121 7.44 -19.07 32.80
C ASP A 121 7.50 -19.21 31.28
N GLU A 122 8.66 -19.72 30.89
CA GLU A 122 9.03 -20.43 29.68
C GLU A 122 7.87 -21.27 29.08
N LEU A 123 7.29 -20.82 27.97
CA LEU A 123 6.43 -21.66 27.12
C LEU A 123 7.20 -22.14 25.89
N ASP A 124 7.77 -23.32 26.05
CA ASP A 124 8.39 -24.15 25.03
C ASP A 124 7.37 -24.55 23.95
N PHE A 125 7.59 -24.10 22.72
CA PHE A 125 6.85 -24.50 21.53
C PHE A 125 7.53 -25.72 20.90
N THR A 126 7.50 -26.87 21.57
CA THR A 126 7.81 -28.15 20.94
C THR A 126 6.90 -29.26 21.44
N THR A 127 5.81 -29.57 20.71
CA THR A 127 5.25 -30.93 20.51
C THR A 127 3.87 -30.90 19.84
N GLU A 128 3.81 -30.83 18.50
CA GLU A 128 2.67 -31.41 17.77
C GLU A 128 3.00 -31.73 16.29
N LEU A 129 3.96 -32.64 16.06
CA LEU A 129 4.17 -33.25 14.74
C LEU A 129 4.42 -34.77 14.83
N GLU A 130 3.61 -35.49 15.62
CA GLU A 130 3.59 -36.96 15.51
C GLU A 130 2.17 -37.50 15.76
N GLY A 131 1.31 -37.41 14.74
CA GLY A 131 -0.10 -37.79 14.91
C GLY A 131 -0.92 -37.92 13.63
N ARG A 132 -0.34 -38.22 12.47
CA ARG A 132 -1.14 -38.56 11.28
C ARG A 132 -0.43 -39.51 10.33
N ARG A 133 -0.18 -40.73 10.81
CA ARG A 133 0.01 -41.91 9.96
C ARG A 133 -0.76 -43.10 10.54
N ARG A 134 -2.02 -43.23 10.14
CA ARG A 134 -2.72 -44.51 9.97
C ARG A 134 -3.67 -44.34 8.79
#